data_AF-A0AB33JES8-F1
#
_entry.id   AF-A0AB33JES8-F1
#
_cell.length_a   1.000
_cell.length_b   1.000
_cell.length_c   1.000
_cell.angle_alpha   90.00
_cell.angle_beta   90.00
_cell.angle_gamma   90.00
#
_symmetry.space_group_name_H-M   'P 1'
#
loop_
_entity.id
_entity.type
_entity.pdbx_description
1 polymer ?
#
loop_
_entity_poly.entity_id
_entity_poly.type
_entity_poly.pdbx_seq_one_letter_code
_entity_poly.pdbx_strand_id
1 'polypeptide(L)'
;MKTAVILAARKEQYSSIPYPLKPFETGGELSCLFDRILNILRENCIEDIFVVVGYKKELFEKYASENLHLIYNKDYEFTSSMGSLAVAEPYIKDDFILIESDTFFEKKVIDELAKIQHGNCFTITEESGSGDEAFVQLKQNHIQRISKDRHQISNIDGEMIGITRIARDTYYQMCREYEHATNLRVNYEYLLLDNTDMIDRPCLRFNNLIWGEVDNADDFLNLQNKIYPKLCRKENPYDRNNLLAHLQTVFPDELIDDNWTIEQIGGMSNKNFKVTSPERKEYVLRVPGVGSEGMVERSNEDVNGLLGCQLGLNPAIRYFNDKTGIKLSDFIYNAETLNSGTIQRMSNMKQIAEIFKTLHSAKIRMANEFNVFQEIVKYERLNDEAQGFWPDDYQAVREKVMELEHYLNTVGVELTPCHNDLVAENFIKDEHGKIYLIDWEYSGMNDPMADFAALFLENNFSEENISYVLDIYYDGHVEANSHQRILAYQILWDFLWAIWTWIKEAQGDDFGTYGMDRYQRAIENLQRLN
;
A
#
# COMPACT_ATOMS: atom_id res chain seq x y z
N MET A 1 -8.72 21.87 1.15
CA MET A 1 -9.86 22.25 2.03
C MET A 1 -9.42 22.12 3.47
N LYS A 2 -9.85 23.01 4.39
CA LYS A 2 -9.35 23.01 5.79
C LYS A 2 -10.42 22.81 6.87
N THR A 3 -11.70 22.85 6.48
CA THR A 3 -12.82 22.86 7.43
C THR A 3 -13.66 21.60 7.32
N ALA A 4 -14.10 21.05 8.45
CA ALA A 4 -15.08 19.98 8.52
C ALA A 4 -16.19 20.27 9.52
N VAL A 5 -17.39 19.76 9.22
CA VAL A 5 -18.55 19.80 10.10
C VAL A 5 -18.98 18.36 10.38
N ILE A 6 -19.03 17.97 11.65
CA ILE A 6 -19.44 16.63 12.08
C ILE A 6 -20.80 16.72 12.78
N LEU A 7 -21.80 15.98 12.31
CA LEU A 7 -23.12 15.91 12.92
C LEU A 7 -23.17 14.76 13.94
N ALA A 8 -23.24 15.11 15.23
CA ALA A 8 -23.20 14.18 16.35
C ALA A 8 -24.31 14.44 17.39
N ALA A 9 -25.45 14.98 16.95
CA ALA A 9 -26.54 15.39 17.85
C ALA A 9 -27.59 14.30 18.12
N ARG A 10 -27.54 13.19 17.37
CA ARG A 10 -28.54 12.11 17.37
C ARG A 10 -28.77 11.53 18.77
N LYS A 11 -30.04 11.32 19.11
CA LYS A 11 -30.45 10.63 20.34
C LYS A 11 -30.51 9.13 20.12
N GLU A 12 -29.74 8.39 20.89
CA GLU A 12 -29.80 6.93 20.87
C GLU A 12 -31.04 6.41 21.59
N GLN A 13 -31.74 5.45 20.97
CA GLN A 13 -32.92 4.83 21.58
C GLN A 13 -32.56 3.78 22.63
N TYR A 14 -31.45 3.05 22.40
CA TYR A 14 -31.11 1.84 23.17
C TYR A 14 -29.70 1.86 23.77
N SER A 15 -28.98 2.99 23.67
CA SER A 15 -27.64 3.15 24.24
C SER A 15 -27.57 4.37 25.16
N SER A 16 -26.84 4.24 26.26
CA SER A 16 -26.56 5.35 27.18
C SER A 16 -25.37 6.21 26.73
N ILE A 17 -24.59 5.70 25.77
CA ILE A 17 -23.42 6.32 25.15
C ILE A 17 -23.72 6.43 23.64
N PRO A 18 -23.54 7.61 23.01
CA PRO A 18 -23.63 7.73 21.55
C PRO A 18 -22.76 6.68 20.86
N TYR A 19 -23.28 5.98 19.84
CA TYR A 19 -22.50 4.94 19.15
C TYR A 19 -21.14 5.41 18.63
N PRO A 20 -20.99 6.65 18.11
CA PRO A 20 -19.69 7.18 17.70
C PRO A 20 -18.63 7.18 18.79
N LEU A 21 -19.05 7.29 20.06
CA LEU A 21 -18.18 7.32 21.23
C LEU A 21 -18.03 5.97 21.93
N LYS A 22 -18.73 4.93 21.44
CA LYS A 22 -18.68 3.61 22.06
C LYS A 22 -17.34 2.95 21.73
N PRO A 23 -16.58 2.52 22.75
CA PRO A 23 -15.24 1.99 22.52
C PRO A 23 -15.27 0.61 21.85
N PHE A 24 -14.34 0.39 20.93
CA PHE A 24 -13.98 -0.90 20.38
C PHE A 24 -12.45 -1.02 20.27
N GLU A 25 -11.96 -2.25 20.17
CA GLU A 25 -10.52 -2.51 20.12
C GLU A 25 -9.97 -2.25 18.72
N THR A 26 -8.92 -1.44 18.66
CA THR A 26 -8.25 -0.97 17.46
C THR A 26 -6.74 -1.13 17.61
N GLY A 27 -6.13 -2.10 16.90
CA GLY A 27 -4.67 -2.30 16.95
C GLY A 27 -4.11 -2.60 18.36
N GLY A 28 -4.89 -3.21 19.25
CA GLY A 28 -4.52 -3.48 20.65
C GLY A 28 -4.74 -2.31 21.61
N GLU A 29 -5.28 -1.18 21.13
CA GLU A 29 -5.70 -0.05 21.97
C GLU A 29 -7.22 0.14 21.91
N LEU A 30 -7.80 0.77 22.93
CA LEU A 30 -9.22 1.07 22.98
C LEU A 30 -9.48 2.42 22.30
N SER A 31 -10.21 2.43 21.19
CA SER A 31 -10.60 3.65 20.46
C SER A 31 -12.09 3.65 20.13
N CYS A 32 -12.61 4.69 19.49
CA CYS A 32 -13.99 4.76 19.01
C CYS A 32 -14.08 5.32 17.59
N LEU A 33 -15.28 5.27 17.02
CA LEU A 33 -15.51 5.71 15.64
C LEU A 33 -15.19 7.20 15.47
N PHE A 34 -15.55 7.99 16.48
CA PHE A 34 -15.28 9.42 16.50
C PHE A 34 -13.76 9.73 16.49
N ASP A 35 -12.96 9.00 17.26
CA ASP A 35 -11.49 9.16 17.26
C ASP A 35 -10.91 8.88 15.86
N ARG A 36 -11.42 7.84 15.18
CA ARG A 36 -11.02 7.52 13.80
C ARG A 36 -11.34 8.66 12.84
N ILE A 37 -12.55 9.21 12.88
CA ILE A 37 -12.95 10.35 12.03
C ILE A 37 -11.97 11.52 12.23
N LEU A 38 -11.67 11.87 13.49
CA LEU A 38 -10.74 12.97 13.80
C LEU A 38 -9.32 12.69 13.29
N ASN A 39 -8.83 11.45 13.38
CA ASN A 39 -7.50 11.10 12.88
C ASN A 39 -7.42 11.22 11.35
N ILE A 40 -8.43 10.73 10.63
CA ILE A 40 -8.48 10.84 9.16
C ILE A 40 -8.50 12.31 8.71
N LEU A 41 -9.27 13.16 9.39
CA LEU A 41 -9.33 14.60 9.10
C LEU A 41 -7.96 15.27 9.31
N ARG A 42 -7.26 14.94 10.41
CA ARG A 42 -5.93 15.49 10.73
C ARG A 42 -4.86 15.04 9.73
N GLU A 43 -4.87 13.76 9.35
CA GLU A 43 -3.98 13.22 8.31
C GLU A 43 -4.13 13.96 6.96
N ASN A 44 -5.32 14.49 6.70
CA ASN A 44 -5.64 15.27 5.50
C ASN A 44 -5.48 16.80 5.67
N CYS A 45 -4.83 17.26 6.75
CA CYS A 45 -4.63 18.68 7.05
C CYS A 45 -5.95 19.48 7.16
N ILE A 46 -7.05 18.81 7.56
CA ILE A 46 -8.32 19.46 7.89
C ILE A 46 -8.31 19.75 9.38
N GLU A 47 -7.98 21.00 9.71
CA GLU A 47 -7.66 21.40 11.07
C GLU A 47 -8.86 22.03 11.78
N ASP A 48 -9.71 22.79 11.07
CA ASP A 48 -10.83 23.54 11.68
C ASP A 48 -12.12 22.70 11.69
N ILE A 49 -12.43 22.10 12.84
CA ILE A 49 -13.47 21.08 12.97
C ILE A 49 -14.62 21.60 13.85
N PHE A 50 -15.83 21.64 13.30
CA PHE A 50 -17.04 22.00 14.01
C PHE A 50 -17.89 20.76 14.26
N VAL A 51 -18.13 20.43 15.52
CA VAL A 51 -18.91 19.26 15.91
C VAL A 51 -20.25 19.71 16.49
N VAL A 52 -21.34 19.40 15.80
CA VAL A 52 -22.68 19.70 16.29
C VAL A 52 -23.13 18.58 17.22
N VAL A 53 -23.23 18.88 18.51
CA VAL A 53 -23.57 17.95 19.58
C VAL A 53 -24.98 18.20 20.12
N GLY A 54 -25.60 17.16 20.66
CA GLY A 54 -26.98 17.18 21.16
C GLY A 54 -27.13 16.24 22.35
N TYR A 55 -27.63 15.03 22.10
CA TYR A 55 -27.71 13.99 23.12
C TYR A 55 -26.33 13.73 23.76
N LYS A 56 -26.28 13.77 25.11
CA LYS A 56 -25.05 13.48 25.89
C LYS A 56 -23.84 14.34 25.47
N LYS A 57 -24.07 15.61 25.10
CA LYS A 57 -23.01 16.55 24.69
C LYS A 57 -21.79 16.58 25.60
N GLU A 58 -21.97 16.32 26.90
CA GLU A 58 -20.92 16.35 27.92
C GLU A 58 -19.81 15.32 27.61
N LEU A 59 -20.15 14.21 26.94
CA LEU A 59 -19.19 13.18 26.56
C LEU A 59 -18.24 13.64 25.43
N PHE A 60 -18.62 14.66 24.66
CA PHE A 60 -17.80 15.23 23.60
C PHE A 60 -16.87 16.35 24.09
N GLU A 61 -17.10 16.91 25.29
CA GLU A 61 -16.32 18.04 25.84
C GLU A 61 -14.81 17.74 25.91
N LYS A 62 -14.42 16.47 26.08
CA LYS A 62 -13.02 16.03 26.06
C LYS A 62 -12.29 16.27 24.74
N TYR A 63 -13.02 16.46 23.63
CA TYR A 63 -12.43 16.72 22.31
C TYR A 63 -12.25 18.21 22.01
N ALA A 64 -12.87 19.10 22.79
CA ALA A 64 -12.80 20.54 22.56
C ALA A 64 -11.35 21.04 22.60
N SER A 65 -10.96 21.83 21.60
CA SER A 65 -9.61 22.40 21.50
C SER A 65 -9.66 23.73 20.75
N GLU A 66 -8.49 24.34 20.50
CA GLU A 66 -8.40 25.58 19.69
C GLU A 66 -8.97 25.39 18.27
N ASN A 67 -8.81 24.20 17.69
CA ASN A 67 -9.23 23.88 16.33
C ASN A 67 -10.42 22.89 16.27
N LEU A 68 -11.01 22.53 17.42
CA LEU A 68 -12.19 21.68 17.47
C LEU A 68 -13.27 22.33 18.34
N HIS A 69 -14.32 22.78 17.67
CA HIS A 69 -15.40 23.58 18.24
C HIS A 69 -16.66 22.75 18.44
N LEU A 70 -17.18 22.73 19.66
CA LEU A 70 -18.45 22.05 19.97
C LEU A 70 -19.61 23.05 19.87
N ILE A 71 -20.63 22.70 19.07
CA ILE A 71 -21.83 23.52 18.84
C ILE A 71 -23.04 22.76 19.35
N TYR A 72 -23.76 23.32 20.32
CA TYR A 72 -24.89 22.63 20.93
C TYR A 72 -26.20 22.88 20.18
N ASN A 73 -26.75 21.84 19.55
CA ASN A 73 -28.13 21.84 19.08
C ASN A 73 -29.07 21.48 20.23
N LYS A 74 -29.68 22.50 20.85
CA LYS A 74 -30.64 22.33 21.95
C LYS A 74 -31.95 21.63 21.55
N ASP A 75 -32.30 21.67 20.26
CA ASP A 75 -33.55 21.17 19.71
C ASP A 75 -33.36 19.86 18.93
N TYR A 76 -32.27 19.12 19.22
CA TYR A 76 -31.89 17.87 18.55
C TYR A 76 -32.99 16.79 18.55
N GLU A 77 -33.89 16.78 19.55
CA GLU A 77 -35.01 15.82 19.60
C GLU A 77 -36.13 16.13 18.60
N PHE A 78 -36.20 17.37 18.12
CA PHE A 78 -37.27 17.87 17.26
C PHE A 78 -36.79 18.22 15.84
N THR A 79 -35.48 18.07 15.59
CA THR A 79 -34.84 18.36 14.32
C THR A 79 -34.20 17.10 13.71
N SER A 80 -33.77 17.17 12.46
CA SER A 80 -32.94 16.13 11.82
C SER A 80 -31.57 16.69 11.41
N SER A 81 -30.86 16.03 10.49
CA SER A 81 -29.50 16.38 10.08
C SER A 81 -29.38 17.83 9.57
N MET A 82 -30.36 18.34 8.80
CA MET A 82 -30.37 19.75 8.38
C MET A 82 -30.49 20.72 9.55
N GLY A 83 -31.35 20.40 10.53
CA GLY A 83 -31.52 21.25 11.70
C GLY A 83 -30.28 21.31 12.58
N SER A 84 -29.53 20.21 12.68
CA SER A 84 -28.23 20.22 13.34
C SER A 84 -27.21 21.05 12.55
N LEU A 85 -27.16 20.87 11.24
CA LEU A 85 -26.27 21.62 10.34
C LEU A 85 -26.56 23.13 10.35
N ALA A 86 -27.82 23.55 10.45
CA ALA A 86 -28.22 24.95 10.50
C ALA A 86 -27.71 25.68 11.76
N VAL A 87 -27.62 25.01 12.92
CA VAL A 87 -27.09 25.62 14.16
C VAL A 87 -25.61 26.04 14.00
N ALA A 88 -24.89 25.43 13.06
CA ALA A 88 -23.49 25.77 12.79
C ALA A 88 -23.30 27.04 11.95
N GLU A 89 -24.36 27.62 11.38
CA GLU A 89 -24.28 28.72 10.41
C GLU A 89 -23.46 29.93 10.89
N PRO A 90 -23.57 30.38 12.15
CA PRO A 90 -22.80 31.52 12.63
C PRO A 90 -21.29 31.30 12.58
N TYR A 91 -20.83 30.05 12.61
CA TYR A 91 -19.43 29.66 12.78
C TYR A 91 -18.73 29.32 11.47
N ILE A 92 -19.42 28.69 10.53
CA ILE A 92 -18.82 28.26 9.25
C ILE A 92 -18.60 29.46 8.33
N LYS A 93 -17.39 29.58 7.77
CA LYS A 93 -16.98 30.70 6.87
C LYS A 93 -16.36 30.27 5.54
N ASP A 94 -16.09 28.98 5.39
CA ASP A 94 -15.45 28.38 4.23
C ASP A 94 -16.25 27.17 3.73
N ASP A 95 -15.87 26.64 2.57
CA ASP A 95 -16.38 25.33 2.14
C ASP A 95 -15.86 24.23 3.08
N PHE A 96 -16.66 23.19 3.28
CA PHE A 96 -16.35 22.17 4.29
C PHE A 96 -16.73 20.76 3.83
N ILE A 97 -16.14 19.76 4.50
CA ILE A 97 -16.65 18.39 4.47
C ILE A 97 -17.68 18.23 5.59
N LEU A 98 -18.89 17.84 5.23
CA LEU A 98 -19.92 17.39 6.16
C LEU A 98 -19.76 15.88 6.38
N ILE A 99 -19.76 15.46 7.65
CA ILE A 99 -19.64 14.05 8.05
C ILE A 99 -20.73 13.72 9.06
N GLU A 100 -21.42 12.61 8.85
CA GLU A 100 -22.30 11.99 9.85
C GLU A 100 -21.46 11.15 10.83
N SER A 101 -21.60 11.40 12.14
CA SER A 101 -20.67 10.83 13.14
C SER A 101 -20.82 9.33 13.34
N ASP A 102 -21.96 8.76 12.94
CA ASP A 102 -22.31 7.34 12.96
C ASP A 102 -21.84 6.59 11.70
N THR A 103 -21.20 7.27 10.74
CA THR A 103 -20.64 6.62 9.55
C THR A 103 -19.20 6.15 9.78
N PHE A 104 -18.95 4.85 9.59
CA PHE A 104 -17.63 4.25 9.44
C PHE A 104 -17.23 4.15 7.97
N PHE A 105 -15.99 4.50 7.63
CA PHE A 105 -15.50 4.53 6.26
C PHE A 105 -13.97 4.39 6.14
N GLU A 106 -13.50 4.05 4.94
CA GLU A 106 -12.07 4.07 4.57
C GLU A 106 -11.52 5.50 4.47
N LYS A 107 -10.26 5.71 4.88
CA LYS A 107 -9.60 7.03 4.82
C LYS A 107 -9.60 7.65 3.41
N LYS A 108 -9.57 6.79 2.39
CA LYS A 108 -9.61 7.17 0.97
C LYS A 108 -10.77 8.10 0.61
N VAL A 109 -11.91 8.01 1.31
CA VAL A 109 -13.07 8.89 1.05
C VAL A 109 -12.70 10.35 1.30
N ILE A 110 -12.03 10.63 2.42
CA ILE A 110 -11.57 11.98 2.76
C ILE A 110 -10.39 12.37 1.88
N ASP A 111 -9.46 11.45 1.60
CA ASP A 111 -8.31 11.71 0.73
C ASP A 111 -8.75 12.23 -0.65
N GLU A 112 -9.75 11.60 -1.27
CA GLU A 112 -10.25 12.01 -2.59
C GLU A 112 -11.13 13.28 -2.52
N LEU A 113 -11.98 13.41 -1.49
CA LEU A 113 -12.79 14.62 -1.31
C LEU A 113 -11.93 15.87 -1.05
N ALA A 114 -10.83 15.73 -0.30
CA ALA A 114 -9.93 16.83 0.04
C ALA A 114 -9.22 17.41 -1.18
N LYS A 115 -9.05 16.63 -2.25
CA LYS A 115 -8.48 17.07 -3.54
C LYS A 115 -9.42 17.98 -4.35
N ILE A 116 -10.72 17.96 -4.06
CA ILE A 116 -11.70 18.79 -4.76
C ILE A 116 -11.59 20.24 -4.28
N GLN A 117 -11.25 21.14 -5.21
CA GLN A 117 -10.98 22.55 -4.87
C GLN A 117 -12.25 23.40 -4.76
N HIS A 118 -13.30 23.10 -5.54
CA HIS A 118 -14.47 23.97 -5.68
C HIS A 118 -15.78 23.18 -5.78
N GLY A 119 -16.89 23.82 -5.42
CA GLY A 119 -18.24 23.28 -5.58
C GLY A 119 -18.62 22.23 -4.54
N ASN A 120 -19.82 21.69 -4.69
CA ASN A 120 -20.30 20.57 -3.89
C ASN A 120 -19.79 19.25 -4.48
N CYS A 121 -19.71 18.22 -3.67
CA CYS A 121 -19.48 16.86 -4.17
C CYS A 121 -20.06 15.85 -3.19
N PHE A 122 -20.91 14.97 -3.71
CA PHE A 122 -21.44 13.84 -2.96
C PHE A 122 -20.48 12.66 -3.00
N THR A 123 -20.60 11.75 -2.04
CA THR A 123 -19.93 10.46 -2.08
C THR A 123 -20.94 9.34 -2.12
N ILE A 124 -20.72 8.39 -3.02
CA ILE A 124 -21.59 7.23 -3.21
C ILE A 124 -20.78 5.95 -3.31
N THR A 125 -21.41 4.83 -3.00
CA THR A 125 -20.86 3.48 -3.12
C THR A 125 -21.96 2.50 -3.49
N GLU A 126 -21.64 1.22 -3.59
CA GLU A 126 -22.62 0.16 -3.80
C GLU A 126 -23.59 0.05 -2.60
N GLU A 127 -24.82 -0.38 -2.87
CA GLU A 127 -25.86 -0.52 -1.86
C GLU A 127 -25.46 -1.51 -0.75
N SER A 128 -25.64 -1.08 0.50
CA SER A 128 -25.24 -1.80 1.71
C SER A 128 -26.14 -2.98 2.03
N GLY A 129 -27.42 -2.92 1.66
CA GLY A 129 -28.42 -3.90 2.06
C GLY A 129 -28.90 -3.72 3.51
N SER A 130 -28.68 -2.55 4.12
CA SER A 130 -29.07 -2.22 5.50
C SER A 130 -30.58 -2.10 5.71
N GLY A 131 -31.33 -1.78 4.65
CA GLY A 131 -32.77 -1.47 4.71
C GLY A 131 -33.12 -0.02 5.07
N ASP A 132 -32.13 0.85 5.32
CA ASP A 132 -32.31 2.30 5.49
C ASP A 132 -31.52 3.11 4.44
N GLU A 133 -31.22 2.50 3.29
CA GLU A 133 -30.32 3.06 2.30
C GLU A 133 -30.84 4.37 1.70
N ALA A 134 -29.97 5.37 1.62
CA ALA A 134 -30.20 6.57 0.81
C ALA A 134 -29.83 6.29 -0.65
N PHE A 135 -30.73 5.62 -1.39
CA PHE A 135 -30.52 5.28 -2.80
C PHE A 135 -30.31 6.53 -3.65
N VAL A 136 -29.35 6.45 -4.58
CA VAL A 136 -28.96 7.54 -5.48
C VAL A 136 -29.27 7.16 -6.92
N GLN A 137 -29.84 8.11 -7.66
CA GLN A 137 -29.96 8.04 -9.11
C GLN A 137 -29.11 9.13 -9.77
N LEU A 138 -28.27 8.73 -10.72
CA LEU A 138 -27.39 9.62 -11.47
C LEU A 138 -27.95 9.97 -12.85
N LYS A 139 -27.55 11.14 -13.34
CA LYS A 139 -27.66 11.52 -14.75
C LYS A 139 -26.38 12.25 -15.15
N GLN A 140 -25.66 11.68 -16.12
CA GLN A 140 -24.36 12.22 -16.58
C GLN A 140 -23.37 12.47 -15.42
N ASN A 141 -23.21 11.49 -14.52
CA ASN A 141 -22.34 11.55 -13.33
C ASN A 141 -22.69 12.63 -12.30
N HIS A 142 -23.90 13.17 -12.33
CA HIS A 142 -24.42 14.09 -11.33
C HIS A 142 -25.65 13.51 -10.65
N ILE A 143 -25.84 13.82 -9.36
CA ILE A 143 -27.01 13.34 -8.60
C ILE A 143 -28.29 13.98 -9.13
N GLN A 144 -29.17 13.14 -9.65
CA GLN A 144 -30.51 13.54 -10.07
C GLN A 144 -31.50 13.41 -8.92
N ARG A 145 -31.44 12.30 -8.17
CA ARG A 145 -32.35 12.02 -7.05
C ARG A 145 -31.64 11.26 -5.93
N ILE A 146 -32.12 11.50 -4.71
CA ILE A 146 -31.81 10.71 -3.51
C ILE A 146 -33.16 10.35 -2.88
N SER A 147 -33.35 9.09 -2.48
CA SER A 147 -34.56 8.68 -1.75
C SER A 147 -34.31 7.42 -0.93
N LYS A 148 -34.85 7.37 0.28
CA LYS A 148 -34.94 6.15 1.10
C LYS A 148 -36.04 5.20 0.65
N ASP A 149 -36.97 5.67 -0.19
CA ASP A 149 -38.02 4.85 -0.77
C ASP A 149 -37.62 4.42 -2.18
N ARG A 150 -37.20 3.16 -2.32
CA ARG A 150 -36.77 2.58 -3.59
C ARG A 150 -37.82 2.66 -4.70
N HIS A 151 -39.10 2.82 -4.37
CA HIS A 151 -40.17 2.99 -5.36
C HIS A 151 -40.16 4.37 -6.04
N GLN A 152 -39.40 5.34 -5.50
CA GLN A 152 -39.28 6.70 -6.05
C GLN A 152 -38.10 6.85 -7.02
N ILE A 153 -37.26 5.83 -7.14
CA ILE A 153 -36.06 5.81 -7.98
C ILE A 153 -36.25 4.83 -9.13
N SER A 154 -35.89 5.30 -10.33
CA SER A 154 -36.05 4.52 -11.57
C SER A 154 -34.78 3.75 -11.96
N ASN A 155 -33.63 4.22 -11.51
CA ASN A 155 -32.33 3.58 -11.68
C ASN A 155 -31.52 3.79 -10.40
N ILE A 156 -31.13 2.71 -9.74
CA ILE A 156 -30.28 2.77 -8.55
C ILE A 156 -28.84 2.69 -9.04
N ASP A 157 -28.11 3.79 -8.88
CA ASP A 157 -26.71 3.90 -9.27
C ASP A 157 -25.75 3.69 -8.09
N GLY A 158 -26.27 3.74 -6.86
CA GLY A 158 -25.57 3.46 -5.62
C GLY A 158 -26.33 3.97 -4.39
N GLU A 159 -25.62 4.04 -3.28
CA GLU A 159 -26.06 4.57 -1.99
C GLU A 159 -25.15 5.73 -1.56
N MET A 160 -25.74 6.75 -0.95
CA MET A 160 -25.01 7.88 -0.38
C MET A 160 -24.36 7.49 0.95
N ILE A 161 -23.08 7.84 1.14
CA ILE A 161 -22.28 7.40 2.30
C ILE A 161 -22.51 8.27 3.56
N GLY A 162 -23.09 9.46 3.44
CA GLY A 162 -23.19 10.42 4.55
C GLY A 162 -21.98 11.34 4.73
N ILE A 163 -21.11 11.42 3.71
CA ILE A 163 -19.95 12.32 3.65
C ILE A 163 -20.04 13.19 2.40
N THR A 164 -20.13 14.50 2.56
CA THR A 164 -20.42 15.41 1.45
C THR A 164 -19.56 16.66 1.54
N ARG A 165 -18.92 17.06 0.44
CA ARG A 165 -18.33 18.40 0.33
C ARG A 165 -19.44 19.40 0.01
N ILE A 166 -19.56 20.45 0.82
CA ILE A 166 -20.56 21.50 0.62
C ILE A 166 -19.84 22.85 0.46
N ALA A 167 -20.16 23.54 -0.64
CA ALA A 167 -19.71 24.90 -0.88
C ALA A 167 -20.44 25.86 0.07
N ARG A 168 -19.72 26.84 0.62
CA ARG A 168 -20.25 27.79 1.60
C ARG A 168 -21.51 28.51 1.12
N ASP A 169 -21.50 28.95 -0.13
CA ASP A 169 -22.62 29.73 -0.67
C ASP A 169 -23.88 28.87 -0.82
N THR A 170 -23.74 27.59 -1.19
CA THR A 170 -24.83 26.60 -1.19
C THR A 170 -25.31 26.33 0.24
N TYR A 171 -24.40 26.15 1.19
CA TYR A 171 -24.75 25.96 2.60
C TYR A 171 -25.60 27.12 3.15
N TYR A 172 -25.21 28.38 2.89
CA TYR A 172 -26.01 29.51 3.33
C TYR A 172 -27.37 29.63 2.63
N GLN A 173 -27.52 29.12 1.39
CA GLN A 173 -28.84 29.00 0.76
C GLN A 173 -29.70 27.97 1.48
N MET A 174 -29.14 26.79 1.79
CA MET A 174 -29.82 25.75 2.56
C MET A 174 -30.28 26.25 3.93
N CYS A 175 -29.44 27.01 4.66
CA CYS A 175 -29.83 27.59 5.95
C CYS A 175 -31.01 28.57 5.81
N ARG A 176 -30.96 29.48 4.83
CA ARG A 176 -32.06 30.43 4.57
C ARG A 176 -33.37 29.74 4.20
N GLU A 177 -33.32 28.66 3.42
CA GLU A 177 -34.52 27.89 3.14
C GLU A 177 -35.04 27.17 4.39
N TYR A 178 -34.14 26.59 5.18
CA TYR A 178 -34.49 25.91 6.43
C TYR A 178 -35.11 26.85 7.48
N GLU A 179 -34.70 28.13 7.55
CA GLU A 179 -35.33 29.15 8.42
C GLU A 179 -36.84 29.31 8.17
N HIS A 180 -37.29 29.02 6.94
CA HIS A 180 -38.69 29.12 6.53
C HIS A 180 -39.38 27.75 6.39
N ALA A 181 -38.66 26.65 6.68
CA ALA A 181 -39.19 25.31 6.55
C ALA A 181 -40.28 25.02 7.60
N THR A 182 -41.37 24.41 7.15
CA THR A 182 -42.43 23.92 8.06
C THR A 182 -42.15 22.51 8.57
N ASN A 183 -41.24 21.77 7.92
CA ASN A 183 -40.77 20.45 8.34
C ASN A 183 -39.34 20.55 8.91
N LEU A 184 -39.21 20.71 10.22
CA LEU A 184 -37.91 20.78 10.91
C LEU A 184 -37.15 19.44 10.94
N ARG A 185 -37.77 18.35 10.47
CA ARG A 185 -37.15 17.02 10.37
C ARG A 185 -36.61 16.70 8.97
N VAL A 186 -36.53 17.68 8.09
CA VAL A 186 -35.87 17.49 6.79
C VAL A 186 -34.39 17.21 6.98
N ASN A 187 -33.85 16.24 6.22
CA ASN A 187 -32.42 15.96 6.20
C ASN A 187 -31.70 16.91 5.23
N TYR A 188 -30.39 17.12 5.43
CA TYR A 188 -29.63 18.10 4.65
C TYR A 188 -29.56 17.73 3.16
N GLU A 189 -29.57 16.45 2.80
CA GLU A 189 -29.45 16.00 1.42
C GLU A 189 -30.63 16.47 0.57
N TYR A 190 -31.86 16.51 1.12
CA TYR A 190 -33.02 17.02 0.40
C TYR A 190 -32.94 18.52 0.17
N LEU A 191 -32.52 19.29 1.18
CA LEU A 191 -32.34 20.74 1.05
C LEU A 191 -31.16 21.09 0.15
N LEU A 192 -30.12 20.26 0.13
CA LEU A 192 -29.03 20.40 -0.83
C LEU A 192 -29.55 20.18 -2.26
N LEU A 193 -30.43 19.19 -2.49
CA LEU A 193 -31.09 19.00 -3.78
C LEU A 193 -32.07 20.14 -4.12
N ASP A 194 -32.77 20.73 -3.16
CA ASP A 194 -33.72 21.82 -3.44
C ASP A 194 -33.00 23.15 -3.78
N ASN A 195 -31.77 23.34 -3.27
CA ASN A 195 -30.97 24.57 -3.45
C ASN A 195 -29.90 24.52 -4.55
N THR A 196 -29.80 23.45 -5.31
CA THR A 196 -28.75 23.30 -6.33
C THR A 196 -29.35 22.95 -7.69
N ASP A 197 -28.63 23.19 -8.78
CA ASP A 197 -28.96 22.58 -10.07
C ASP A 197 -28.22 21.25 -10.23
N MET A 198 -28.62 20.44 -11.21
CA MET A 198 -27.99 19.14 -11.46
C MET A 198 -26.46 19.25 -11.68
N ILE A 199 -25.99 20.33 -12.32
CA ILE A 199 -24.56 20.54 -12.58
C ILE A 199 -23.74 20.81 -11.31
N ASP A 200 -24.38 21.25 -10.23
CA ASP A 200 -23.72 21.55 -8.94
C ASP A 200 -23.60 20.32 -8.04
N ARG A 201 -24.00 19.13 -8.54
CA ARG A 201 -24.10 17.89 -7.76
C ARG A 201 -23.24 16.75 -8.34
N PRO A 202 -21.95 16.97 -8.62
CA PRO A 202 -21.07 15.86 -9.00
C PRO A 202 -20.96 14.88 -7.83
N CYS A 203 -20.60 13.63 -8.12
CA CYS A 203 -20.35 12.62 -7.11
C CYS A 203 -19.05 11.85 -7.36
N LEU A 204 -18.36 11.50 -6.28
CA LEU A 204 -17.32 10.47 -6.29
C LEU A 204 -17.96 9.11 -6.01
N ARG A 205 -17.73 8.16 -6.91
CA ARG A 205 -18.13 6.75 -6.71
C ARG A 205 -16.94 5.95 -6.21
N PHE A 206 -17.10 5.32 -5.05
CA PHE A 206 -16.13 4.39 -4.50
C PHE A 206 -16.63 2.97 -4.69
N ASN A 207 -15.86 2.16 -5.41
CA ASN A 207 -16.18 0.75 -5.61
C ASN A 207 -15.47 -0.11 -4.55
N ASN A 208 -16.16 -1.13 -4.04
CA ASN A 208 -15.66 -2.02 -2.98
C ASN A 208 -15.18 -1.27 -1.72
N LEU A 209 -15.91 -0.22 -1.35
CA LEU A 209 -15.61 0.56 -0.15
C LEU A 209 -15.98 -0.25 1.09
N ILE A 210 -15.08 -0.30 2.07
CA ILE A 210 -15.37 -0.79 3.40
C ILE A 210 -15.94 0.38 4.21
N TRP A 211 -17.24 0.35 4.39
CA TRP A 211 -17.98 1.38 5.10
C TRP A 211 -19.19 0.76 5.83
N GLY A 212 -19.88 1.55 6.64
CA GLY A 212 -21.17 1.21 7.21
C GLY A 212 -21.64 2.23 8.25
N GLU A 213 -22.95 2.27 8.49
CA GLU A 213 -23.56 3.12 9.51
C GLU A 213 -23.71 2.37 10.83
N VAL A 214 -23.66 3.08 11.95
CA VAL A 214 -23.77 2.53 13.30
C VAL A 214 -24.98 3.12 14.00
N ASP A 215 -26.15 2.62 13.62
CA ASP A 215 -27.44 3.14 14.08
C ASP A 215 -27.95 2.44 15.34
N ASN A 216 -27.54 1.19 15.53
CA ASN A 216 -28.00 0.36 16.62
C ASN A 216 -26.90 -0.59 17.14
N ALA A 217 -27.27 -1.42 18.13
CA ALA A 217 -26.32 -2.31 18.79
C ALA A 217 -25.83 -3.44 17.88
N ASP A 218 -26.67 -3.92 16.97
CA ASP A 218 -26.30 -4.96 16.01
C ASP A 218 -25.32 -4.40 14.97
N ASP A 219 -25.51 -3.18 14.51
CA ASP A 219 -24.56 -2.49 13.62
C ASP A 219 -23.21 -2.28 14.31
N PHE A 220 -23.21 -1.86 15.57
CA PHE A 220 -21.98 -1.71 16.34
C PHE A 220 -21.24 -3.05 16.50
N LEU A 221 -21.97 -4.13 16.77
CA LEU A 221 -21.39 -5.47 16.82
C LEU A 221 -20.86 -5.92 15.45
N ASN A 222 -21.56 -5.59 14.36
CA ASN A 222 -21.11 -5.88 13.01
C ASN A 222 -19.86 -5.08 12.62
N LEU A 223 -19.80 -3.80 13.01
CA LEU A 223 -18.63 -2.95 12.87
C LEU A 223 -17.43 -3.59 13.57
N GLN A 224 -17.55 -3.88 14.86
CA GLN A 224 -16.47 -4.44 15.67
C GLN A 224 -15.98 -5.79 15.16
N ASN A 225 -16.91 -6.70 14.82
CA ASN A 225 -16.57 -8.10 14.56
C ASN A 225 -16.30 -8.40 13.07
N LYS A 226 -16.73 -7.54 12.14
CA LYS A 226 -16.62 -7.80 10.70
C LYS A 226 -16.03 -6.65 9.91
N ILE A 227 -16.63 -5.45 10.00
CA ILE A 227 -16.26 -4.33 9.11
C ILE A 227 -14.87 -3.81 9.49
N TYR A 228 -14.61 -3.55 10.77
CA TYR A 228 -13.33 -3.03 11.23
C TYR A 228 -12.16 -4.01 10.97
N PRO A 229 -12.25 -5.33 11.28
CA PRO A 229 -11.20 -6.28 10.89
C PRO A 229 -10.99 -6.40 9.38
N LYS A 230 -12.05 -6.24 8.57
CA LYS A 230 -11.92 -6.16 7.10
C LYS A 230 -11.14 -4.92 6.69
N LEU A 231 -11.40 -3.78 7.34
CA LEU A 231 -10.68 -2.54 7.11
C LEU A 231 -9.21 -2.66 7.49
N CYS A 232 -8.87 -3.19 8.67
CA CYS A 232 -7.48 -3.36 9.11
C CYS A 232 -6.68 -4.17 8.09
N ARG A 233 -7.27 -5.24 7.51
CA ARG A 233 -6.64 -6.02 6.44
C ARG A 233 -6.32 -5.19 5.20
N LYS A 234 -7.12 -4.16 4.91
CA LYS A 234 -6.97 -3.29 3.72
C LYS A 234 -6.06 -2.09 3.99
N GLU A 235 -6.22 -1.40 5.13
CA GLU A 235 -5.53 -0.14 5.43
C GLU A 235 -4.22 -0.32 6.22
N ASN A 236 -4.06 -1.43 6.96
CA ASN A 236 -2.86 -1.70 7.74
C ASN A 236 -2.48 -3.19 7.70
N PRO A 237 -2.02 -3.73 6.56
CA PRO A 237 -1.69 -5.16 6.42
C PRO A 237 -0.62 -5.64 7.40
N TYR A 238 0.13 -4.72 8.02
CA TYR A 238 1.19 -4.98 8.98
C TYR A 238 0.72 -4.92 10.44
N ASP A 239 -0.57 -4.65 10.69
CA ASP A 239 -1.15 -4.70 12.03
C ASP A 239 -0.91 -6.07 12.67
N ARG A 240 -0.68 -6.08 13.98
CA ARG A 240 -0.38 -7.32 14.72
C ARG A 240 -1.45 -8.39 14.50
N ASN A 241 -2.74 -8.03 14.46
CA ASN A 241 -3.81 -8.99 14.24
C ASN A 241 -3.78 -9.60 12.83
N ASN A 242 -3.36 -8.83 11.82
CA ASN A 242 -3.20 -9.34 10.47
C ASN A 242 -2.02 -10.32 10.40
N LEU A 243 -0.90 -10.00 11.04
CA LEU A 243 0.25 -10.89 11.12
C LEU A 243 -0.11 -12.18 11.86
N LEU A 244 -0.86 -12.11 12.96
CA LEU A 244 -1.39 -13.29 13.64
C LEU A 244 -2.35 -14.10 12.76
N ALA A 245 -3.24 -13.45 11.99
CA ALA A 245 -4.13 -14.15 11.08
C ALA A 245 -3.38 -14.89 9.95
N HIS A 246 -2.29 -14.30 9.45
CA HIS A 246 -1.39 -14.97 8.52
C HIS A 246 -0.75 -16.18 9.19
N LEU A 247 -0.20 -16.03 10.40
CA LEU A 247 0.37 -17.15 11.16
C LEU A 247 -0.64 -18.25 11.45
N GLN A 248 -1.90 -17.92 11.74
CA GLN A 248 -2.98 -18.91 11.94
C GLN A 248 -3.28 -19.70 10.67
N THR A 249 -3.10 -19.09 9.50
CA THR A 249 -3.19 -19.78 8.21
C THR A 249 -2.01 -20.72 7.98
N VAL A 250 -0.80 -20.31 8.39
CA VAL A 250 0.42 -21.11 8.26
C VAL A 250 0.43 -22.29 9.23
N PHE A 251 -0.05 -22.08 10.46
CA PHE A 251 -0.11 -23.06 11.53
C PHE A 251 -1.58 -23.31 11.94
N PRO A 252 -2.37 -23.99 11.10
CA PRO A 252 -3.81 -24.17 11.33
C PRO A 252 -4.15 -24.96 12.60
N ASP A 253 -3.22 -25.81 13.05
CA ASP A 253 -3.39 -26.68 14.22
C ASP A 253 -2.83 -26.06 15.52
N GLU A 254 -2.22 -24.88 15.45
CA GLU A 254 -1.66 -24.17 16.61
C GLU A 254 -2.58 -23.02 17.05
N LEU A 255 -2.62 -22.75 18.35
CA LEU A 255 -3.26 -21.56 18.89
C LEU A 255 -2.34 -20.36 18.68
N ILE A 256 -2.73 -19.45 17.79
CA ILE A 256 -2.00 -18.21 17.52
C ILE A 256 -2.61 -17.07 18.35
N ASP A 257 -1.89 -16.63 19.37
CA ASP A 257 -2.34 -15.64 20.34
C ASP A 257 -1.20 -14.69 20.79
N ASP A 258 -1.41 -13.99 21.91
CA ASP A 258 -0.47 -13.02 22.48
C ASP A 258 0.85 -13.62 22.96
N ASN A 259 0.97 -14.94 23.04
CA ASN A 259 2.23 -15.61 23.39
C ASN A 259 3.21 -15.68 22.22
N TRP A 260 2.77 -15.34 20.99
CA TRP A 260 3.64 -15.18 19.84
C TRP A 260 4.22 -13.76 19.79
N THR A 261 5.55 -13.65 19.74
CA THR A 261 6.22 -12.36 19.60
C THR A 261 6.51 -12.08 18.13
N ILE A 262 6.25 -10.84 17.70
CA ILE A 262 6.44 -10.39 16.33
C ILE A 262 7.22 -9.08 16.37
N GLU A 263 8.38 -9.07 15.72
CA GLU A 263 9.30 -7.93 15.70
C GLU A 263 9.61 -7.57 14.24
N GLN A 264 9.46 -6.31 13.85
CA GLN A 264 9.81 -5.88 12.51
C GLN A 264 11.34 -5.91 12.31
N ILE A 265 11.78 -6.48 11.20
CA ILE A 265 13.19 -6.53 10.79
C ILE A 265 13.38 -5.88 9.42
N GLY A 266 14.63 -5.70 8.97
CA GLY A 266 14.96 -4.95 7.75
C GLY A 266 14.38 -5.54 6.45
N GLY A 267 14.43 -4.73 5.38
CA GLY A 267 13.92 -5.07 4.04
C GLY A 267 13.52 -3.80 3.29
N MET A 268 13.91 -3.69 2.01
CA MET A 268 13.66 -2.49 1.21
C MET A 268 12.26 -2.53 0.57
N SER A 269 11.99 -3.54 -0.25
CA SER A 269 10.71 -3.72 -0.97
C SER A 269 9.65 -4.42 -0.11
N ASN A 270 10.05 -5.43 0.65
CA ASN A 270 9.18 -6.29 1.44
C ASN A 270 9.19 -5.91 2.93
N LYS A 271 8.07 -6.09 3.64
CA LYS A 271 8.05 -5.96 5.10
C LYS A 271 8.30 -7.31 5.75
N ASN A 272 9.41 -7.41 6.47
CA ASN A 272 9.86 -8.62 7.13
C ASN A 272 9.63 -8.53 8.65
N PHE A 273 9.19 -9.63 9.25
CA PHE A 273 8.95 -9.75 10.68
C PHE A 273 9.62 -11.01 11.20
N LYS A 274 10.44 -10.86 12.24
CA LYS A 274 10.87 -11.99 13.06
C LYS A 274 9.68 -12.43 13.92
N VAL A 275 9.33 -13.70 13.83
CA VAL A 275 8.24 -14.30 14.59
C VAL A 275 8.80 -15.37 15.51
N THR A 276 8.50 -15.30 16.80
CA THR A 276 8.91 -16.33 17.78
C THR A 276 7.67 -16.97 18.39
N SER A 277 7.58 -18.29 18.24
CA SER A 277 6.53 -19.11 18.85
C SER A 277 6.71 -19.27 20.37
N PRO A 278 5.66 -19.69 21.10
CA PRO A 278 5.77 -20.00 22.54
C PRO A 278 6.80 -21.08 22.86
N GLU A 279 7.04 -22.01 21.93
CA GLU A 279 8.06 -23.06 22.03
C GLU A 279 9.48 -22.56 21.68
N ARG A 280 9.68 -21.26 21.45
CA ARG A 280 10.94 -20.61 21.07
C ARG A 280 11.50 -21.01 19.69
N LYS A 281 10.66 -21.55 18.81
CA LYS A 281 10.99 -21.63 17.37
C LYS A 281 10.86 -20.24 16.75
N GLU A 282 11.84 -19.85 15.94
CA GLU A 282 11.93 -18.54 15.31
C GLU A 282 11.78 -18.65 13.79
N TYR A 283 11.04 -17.73 13.20
CA TYR A 283 10.73 -17.68 11.77
C TYR A 283 10.87 -16.25 11.24
N VAL A 284 10.94 -16.11 9.92
CA VAL A 284 10.77 -14.83 9.22
C VAL A 284 9.45 -14.88 8.45
N LEU A 285 8.51 -14.03 8.84
CA LEU A 285 7.29 -13.76 8.09
C LEU A 285 7.55 -12.56 7.17
N ARG A 286 7.47 -12.78 5.86
CA ARG A 286 7.53 -11.73 4.85
C ARG A 286 6.16 -11.45 4.29
N VAL A 287 5.76 -10.19 4.38
CA VAL A 287 4.54 -9.66 3.77
C VAL A 287 4.95 -8.74 2.61
N PRO A 288 4.51 -8.98 1.36
CA PRO A 288 4.88 -8.14 0.23
C PRO A 288 4.52 -6.68 0.43
N GLY A 289 5.41 -5.79 -0.02
CA GLY A 289 5.17 -4.36 -0.01
C GLY A 289 4.12 -3.94 -1.04
N VAL A 290 3.44 -2.83 -0.75
CA VAL A 290 2.54 -2.15 -1.69
C VAL A 290 3.34 -1.70 -2.93
N GLY A 291 2.72 -1.73 -4.10
CA GLY A 291 3.34 -1.24 -5.34
C GLY A 291 4.33 -2.21 -6.00
N SER A 292 4.27 -3.51 -5.70
CA SER A 292 5.03 -4.55 -6.43
C SER A 292 4.19 -5.26 -7.52
N GLU A 293 2.96 -4.78 -7.74
CA GLU A 293 2.02 -5.34 -8.71
C GLU A 293 2.57 -5.21 -10.14
N GLY A 294 2.60 -6.32 -10.88
CA GLY A 294 3.10 -6.38 -12.26
C GLY A 294 4.63 -6.50 -12.41
N MET A 295 5.43 -6.24 -11.37
CA MET A 295 6.89 -6.38 -11.42
C MET A 295 7.35 -7.82 -11.16
N VAL A 296 6.77 -8.45 -10.15
CA VAL A 296 7.15 -9.78 -9.67
C VAL A 296 5.99 -10.76 -9.86
N GLU A 297 6.30 -11.95 -10.39
CA GLU A 297 5.35 -13.06 -10.51
C GLU A 297 5.57 -14.04 -9.34
N ARG A 298 4.64 -14.03 -8.38
CA ARG A 298 4.78 -14.76 -7.11
C ARG A 298 4.75 -16.28 -7.29
N SER A 299 4.09 -16.77 -8.33
CA SER A 299 4.12 -18.20 -8.66
C SER A 299 5.51 -18.69 -9.09
N ASN A 300 6.29 -17.83 -9.77
CA ASN A 300 7.68 -18.14 -10.10
C ASN A 300 8.57 -18.12 -8.85
N GLU A 301 8.36 -17.14 -7.97
CA GLU A 301 9.12 -17.03 -6.72
C GLU A 301 8.95 -18.29 -5.84
N ASP A 302 7.74 -18.82 -5.71
CA ASP A 302 7.47 -20.03 -4.92
C ASP A 302 8.34 -21.20 -5.41
N VAL A 303 8.26 -21.50 -6.71
CA VAL A 303 8.99 -22.60 -7.34
C VAL A 303 10.50 -22.39 -7.22
N ASN A 304 10.99 -21.21 -7.57
CA ASN A 304 12.43 -20.94 -7.61
C ASN A 304 13.02 -20.85 -6.20
N GLY A 305 12.29 -20.29 -5.23
CA GLY A 305 12.70 -20.25 -3.83
C GLY A 305 12.85 -21.65 -3.23
N LEU A 306 11.93 -22.57 -3.56
CA LEU A 306 12.03 -23.98 -3.16
C LEU A 306 13.22 -24.70 -3.81
N LEU A 307 13.53 -24.40 -5.08
CA LEU A 307 14.75 -24.90 -5.73
C LEU A 307 16.02 -24.39 -5.01
N GLY A 308 16.04 -23.12 -4.62
CA GLY A 308 17.10 -22.54 -3.78
C GLY A 308 17.26 -23.26 -2.44
N CYS A 309 16.16 -23.69 -1.80
CA CYS A 309 16.21 -24.52 -0.59
C CYS A 309 16.81 -25.90 -0.87
N GLN A 310 16.42 -26.54 -1.98
CA GLN A 310 16.92 -27.87 -2.37
C GLN A 310 18.42 -27.88 -2.67
N LEU A 311 18.94 -26.77 -3.22
CA LEU A 311 20.37 -26.54 -3.42
C LEU A 311 21.12 -26.20 -2.12
N GLY A 312 20.40 -26.00 -1.01
CA GLY A 312 20.97 -25.62 0.28
C GLY A 312 21.44 -24.16 0.36
N LEU A 313 21.03 -23.32 -0.60
CA LEU A 313 21.39 -21.91 -0.72
C LEU A 313 20.42 -21.01 0.06
N ASN A 314 19.13 -21.34 0.06
CA ASN A 314 18.06 -20.61 0.75
C ASN A 314 17.67 -21.33 2.05
N PRO A 315 17.30 -20.63 3.14
CA PRO A 315 16.68 -21.24 4.32
C PRO A 315 15.40 -21.98 3.96
N ALA A 316 14.98 -22.92 4.80
CA ALA A 316 13.76 -23.68 4.54
C ALA A 316 12.54 -22.73 4.50
N ILE A 317 11.82 -22.74 3.39
CA ILE A 317 10.51 -22.09 3.26
C ILE A 317 9.47 -23.07 3.84
N ARG A 318 8.76 -22.61 4.88
CA ARG A 318 7.71 -23.38 5.56
C ARG A 318 6.35 -23.18 4.93
N TYR A 319 6.12 -22.00 4.39
CA TYR A 319 4.88 -21.63 3.74
C TYR A 319 5.14 -20.55 2.70
N PHE A 320 4.44 -20.65 1.58
CA PHE A 320 4.37 -19.60 0.58
C PHE A 320 2.94 -19.54 0.04
N ASN A 321 2.42 -18.34 -0.14
CA ASN A 321 1.15 -18.11 -0.82
C ASN A 321 1.42 -17.47 -2.19
N ASP A 322 1.25 -18.25 -3.25
CA ASP A 322 1.50 -17.84 -4.64
C ASP A 322 0.56 -16.72 -5.15
N LYS A 323 -0.54 -16.44 -4.44
CA LYS A 323 -1.48 -15.36 -4.79
C LYS A 323 -1.18 -14.07 -4.07
N THR A 324 -0.79 -14.15 -2.79
CA THR A 324 -0.57 -12.98 -1.95
C THR A 324 0.91 -12.64 -1.75
N GLY A 325 1.83 -13.54 -2.11
CA GLY A 325 3.28 -13.44 -1.92
C GLY A 325 3.76 -13.56 -0.47
N ILE A 326 2.85 -13.88 0.47
CA ILE A 326 3.17 -14.09 1.88
C ILE A 326 4.05 -15.33 2.00
N LYS A 327 5.18 -15.18 2.70
CA LYS A 327 6.19 -16.23 2.86
C LYS A 327 6.55 -16.37 4.34
N LEU A 328 6.65 -17.61 4.82
CA LEU A 328 7.26 -17.93 6.11
C LEU A 328 8.48 -18.82 5.88
N SER A 329 9.64 -18.42 6.38
CA SER A 329 10.88 -19.20 6.35
C SER A 329 11.48 -19.38 7.73
N ASP A 330 12.37 -20.35 7.88
CA ASP A 330 13.15 -20.51 9.11
C ASP A 330 14.03 -19.27 9.37
N PHE A 331 14.12 -18.86 10.63
CA PHE A 331 15.05 -17.82 11.06
C PHE A 331 16.47 -18.40 11.20
N ILE A 332 17.46 -17.67 10.69
CA ILE A 332 18.87 -18.05 10.85
C ILE A 332 19.38 -17.44 12.15
N TYR A 333 19.62 -18.27 13.16
CA TYR A 333 20.06 -17.85 14.49
C TYR A 333 21.44 -17.18 14.45
N ASN A 334 21.59 -16.10 15.23
CA ASN A 334 22.85 -15.37 15.41
C ASN A 334 23.54 -14.97 14.08
N ALA A 335 22.74 -14.70 13.05
CA ALA A 335 23.26 -14.44 11.72
C ALA A 335 23.78 -13.02 11.53
N GLU A 336 24.79 -12.87 10.68
CA GLU A 336 25.29 -11.61 10.14
C GLU A 336 24.70 -11.40 8.74
N THR A 337 23.78 -10.44 8.60
CA THR A 337 23.43 -9.89 7.28
C THR A 337 24.65 -9.16 6.74
N LEU A 338 25.10 -9.54 5.54
CA LEU A 338 26.25 -8.87 4.92
C LEU A 338 25.87 -7.45 4.49
N ASN A 339 26.90 -6.62 4.32
CA ASN A 339 26.81 -5.26 3.82
C ASN A 339 27.93 -5.02 2.80
N SER A 340 27.93 -3.87 2.14
CA SER A 340 28.90 -3.50 1.11
C SER A 340 30.37 -3.69 1.50
N GLY A 341 30.71 -3.55 2.79
CA GLY A 341 32.06 -3.80 3.30
C GLY A 341 32.33 -5.28 3.63
N THR A 342 31.39 -5.95 4.30
CA THR A 342 31.61 -7.33 4.77
C THR A 342 31.49 -8.36 3.64
N ILE A 343 30.70 -8.09 2.61
CA ILE A 343 30.58 -8.97 1.43
C ILE A 343 31.91 -9.12 0.68
N GLN A 344 32.75 -8.06 0.68
CA GLN A 344 34.06 -8.03 0.04
C GLN A 344 35.20 -8.62 0.90
N ARG A 345 34.90 -9.23 2.05
CA ARG A 345 35.91 -10.00 2.81
C ARG A 345 36.29 -11.25 2.01
N MET A 346 37.59 -11.56 1.90
CA MET A 346 38.08 -12.71 1.12
C MET A 346 37.36 -14.03 1.44
N SER A 347 37.06 -14.31 2.71
CA SER A 347 36.34 -15.51 3.12
C SER A 347 34.90 -15.56 2.60
N ASN A 348 34.24 -14.40 2.51
CA ASN A 348 32.86 -14.28 2.05
C ASN A 348 32.82 -14.31 0.52
N MET A 349 33.71 -13.57 -0.16
CA MET A 349 33.86 -13.62 -1.62
C MET A 349 34.09 -15.04 -2.14
N LYS A 350 34.94 -15.82 -1.45
CA LYS A 350 35.15 -17.22 -1.79
C LYS A 350 33.87 -18.05 -1.69
N GLN A 351 33.10 -17.91 -0.60
CA GLN A 351 31.83 -18.62 -0.45
C GLN A 351 30.79 -18.19 -1.47
N ILE A 352 30.73 -16.91 -1.83
CA ILE A 352 29.82 -16.40 -2.86
C ILE A 352 30.15 -17.00 -4.23
N ALA A 353 31.43 -17.10 -4.59
CA ALA A 353 31.84 -17.79 -5.82
C ALA A 353 31.40 -19.27 -5.82
N GLU A 354 31.47 -19.97 -4.68
CA GLU A 354 30.98 -21.36 -4.55
C GLU A 354 29.44 -21.45 -4.61
N ILE A 355 28.72 -20.44 -4.08
CA ILE A 355 27.26 -20.32 -4.25
C ILE A 355 26.92 -20.20 -5.74
N PHE A 356 27.62 -19.35 -6.47
CA PHE A 356 27.39 -19.18 -7.91
C PHE A 356 27.73 -20.44 -8.69
N LYS A 357 28.85 -21.12 -8.37
CA LYS A 357 29.16 -22.42 -8.97
C LYS A 357 28.03 -23.42 -8.73
N THR A 358 27.51 -23.49 -7.50
CA THR A 358 26.42 -24.40 -7.14
C THR A 358 25.15 -24.06 -7.92
N LEU A 359 24.79 -22.78 -7.98
CA LEU A 359 23.56 -22.30 -8.62
C LEU A 359 23.62 -22.44 -10.15
N HIS A 360 24.65 -21.87 -10.78
CA HIS A 360 24.74 -21.79 -12.24
C HIS A 360 25.00 -23.16 -12.89
N SER A 361 25.67 -24.09 -12.18
CA SER A 361 25.87 -25.47 -12.66
C SER A 361 24.74 -26.44 -12.31
N ALA A 362 23.73 -25.99 -11.55
CA ALA A 362 22.61 -26.82 -11.17
C ALA A 362 21.83 -27.23 -12.43
N LYS A 363 21.65 -28.54 -12.62
CA LYS A 363 20.88 -29.10 -13.74
C LYS A 363 19.37 -29.04 -13.46
N ILE A 364 18.89 -27.86 -13.15
CA ILE A 364 17.50 -27.54 -12.85
C ILE A 364 17.01 -26.48 -13.82
N ARG A 365 15.69 -26.38 -13.97
CA ARG A 365 15.04 -25.32 -14.74
C ARG A 365 14.12 -24.57 -13.80
N MET A 366 14.33 -23.26 -13.69
CA MET A 366 13.44 -22.35 -12.97
C MET A 366 12.11 -22.17 -13.72
N ALA A 367 11.09 -21.66 -13.04
CA ALA A 367 9.74 -21.51 -13.58
C ALA A 367 9.67 -20.54 -14.78
N ASN A 368 10.63 -19.61 -14.86
CA ASN A 368 10.69 -18.53 -15.82
C ASN A 368 12.11 -18.33 -16.38
N GLU A 369 12.17 -17.60 -17.48
CA GLU A 369 13.40 -16.99 -17.99
C GLU A 369 13.38 -15.51 -17.60
N PHE A 370 14.49 -14.98 -17.10
CA PHE A 370 14.61 -13.56 -16.78
C PHE A 370 15.32 -12.86 -17.94
N ASN A 371 14.54 -12.36 -18.90
CA ASN A 371 15.08 -11.59 -20.02
C ASN A 371 15.03 -10.10 -19.70
N VAL A 372 16.20 -9.50 -19.43
CA VAL A 372 16.29 -8.09 -19.01
C VAL A 372 15.69 -7.12 -20.04
N PHE A 373 15.78 -7.41 -21.34
CA PHE A 373 15.18 -6.58 -22.39
C PHE A 373 13.65 -6.61 -22.37
N GLN A 374 13.06 -7.79 -22.12
CA GLN A 374 11.61 -7.92 -21.96
C GLN A 374 11.14 -7.25 -20.67
N GLU A 375 11.93 -7.32 -19.61
CA GLU A 375 11.66 -6.64 -18.34
C GLU A 375 11.72 -5.12 -18.48
N ILE A 376 12.66 -4.57 -19.25
CA ILE A 376 12.69 -3.15 -19.61
C ILE A 376 11.37 -2.73 -20.27
N VAL A 377 10.93 -3.44 -21.31
CA VAL A 377 9.66 -3.14 -22.01
C VAL A 377 8.45 -3.30 -21.07
N LYS A 378 8.50 -4.25 -20.13
CA LYS A 378 7.46 -4.41 -19.10
C LYS A 378 7.42 -3.20 -18.18
N TYR A 379 8.58 -2.76 -17.66
CA TYR A 379 8.68 -1.65 -16.72
C TYR A 379 8.34 -0.32 -17.39
N GLU A 380 8.67 -0.13 -18.67
CA GLU A 380 8.22 1.03 -19.45
C GLU A 380 6.69 1.19 -19.43
N ARG A 381 5.96 0.09 -19.69
CA ARG A 381 4.49 0.11 -19.64
C ARG A 381 3.95 0.41 -18.24
N LEU A 382 4.55 -0.20 -17.21
CA LEU A 382 4.17 0.05 -15.81
C LEU A 382 4.44 1.49 -15.40
N ASN A 383 5.53 2.09 -15.88
CA ASN A 383 5.86 3.49 -15.61
C ASN A 383 4.86 4.43 -16.28
N ASP A 384 4.46 4.16 -17.52
CA ASP A 384 3.43 4.92 -18.22
C ASP A 384 2.06 4.82 -17.51
N GLU A 385 1.67 3.62 -17.07
CA GLU A 385 0.44 3.40 -16.30
C GLU A 385 0.44 4.13 -14.96
N ALA A 386 1.60 4.20 -14.30
CA ALA A 386 1.79 4.94 -13.06
C ALA A 386 1.96 6.46 -13.28
N GLN A 387 2.06 6.93 -14.53
CA GLN A 387 2.39 8.31 -14.88
C GLN A 387 3.74 8.77 -14.32
N GLY A 388 4.72 7.86 -14.31
CA GLY A 388 6.03 8.11 -13.76
C GLY A 388 6.94 8.98 -14.63
N PHE A 389 8.10 9.28 -14.07
CA PHE A 389 9.07 10.20 -14.67
C PHE A 389 9.80 9.57 -15.87
N TRP A 390 10.11 10.41 -16.86
CA TRP A 390 10.96 10.08 -18.01
C TRP A 390 12.01 11.18 -18.23
N PRO A 391 13.32 10.86 -18.26
CA PRO A 391 14.36 11.79 -18.70
C PRO A 391 14.16 12.26 -20.15
N ASP A 392 14.52 13.50 -20.46
CA ASP A 392 14.40 14.07 -21.81
C ASP A 392 15.19 13.27 -22.87
N ASP A 393 16.30 12.66 -22.48
CA ASP A 393 17.18 11.88 -23.35
C ASP A 393 16.88 10.37 -23.33
N TYR A 394 15.84 9.93 -22.59
CA TYR A 394 15.52 8.52 -22.36
C TYR A 394 15.48 7.70 -23.65
N GLN A 395 14.76 8.17 -24.66
CA GLN A 395 14.61 7.43 -25.93
C GLN A 395 15.94 7.18 -26.63
N ALA A 396 16.85 8.17 -26.62
CA ALA A 396 18.16 8.05 -27.26
C ALA A 396 19.10 7.10 -26.49
N VAL A 397 18.99 7.05 -25.16
CA VAL A 397 19.74 6.10 -24.33
C VAL A 397 19.17 4.70 -24.47
N ARG A 398 17.84 4.57 -24.42
CA ARG A 398 17.09 3.32 -24.61
C ARG A 398 17.50 2.60 -25.89
N GLU A 399 17.59 3.31 -27.02
CA GLU A 399 18.01 2.72 -28.30
C GLU A 399 19.37 2.03 -28.18
N LYS A 400 20.35 2.67 -27.57
CA LYS A 400 21.70 2.11 -27.34
C LYS A 400 21.70 0.95 -26.35
N VAL A 401 20.89 1.04 -25.29
CA VAL A 401 20.75 -0.05 -24.31
C VAL A 401 20.16 -1.29 -24.98
N MET A 402 19.11 -1.14 -25.80
CA MET A 402 18.48 -2.27 -26.49
C MET A 402 19.38 -2.88 -27.57
N GLU A 403 20.31 -2.12 -28.16
CA GLU A 403 21.33 -2.66 -29.08
C GLU A 403 22.27 -3.68 -28.42
N LEU A 404 22.42 -3.65 -27.08
CA LEU A 404 23.21 -4.64 -26.35
C LEU A 404 22.67 -6.07 -26.52
N GLU A 405 21.39 -6.24 -26.87
CA GLU A 405 20.82 -7.55 -27.16
C GLU A 405 21.54 -8.20 -28.35
N HIS A 406 21.84 -7.43 -29.39
CA HIS A 406 22.56 -7.93 -30.56
C HIS A 406 24.00 -8.33 -30.19
N TYR A 407 24.65 -7.52 -29.34
CA TYR A 407 25.99 -7.81 -28.85
C TYR A 407 26.04 -9.12 -28.04
N LEU A 408 25.17 -9.27 -27.05
CA LEU A 408 25.09 -10.47 -26.21
C LEU A 408 24.80 -11.73 -27.04
N ASN A 409 23.89 -11.63 -28.02
CA ASN A 409 23.60 -12.73 -28.95
C ASN A 409 24.81 -13.11 -29.82
N THR A 410 25.69 -12.15 -30.14
CA THR A 410 26.89 -12.40 -30.95
C THR A 410 27.99 -13.07 -30.13
N VAL A 411 28.17 -12.66 -28.87
CA VAL A 411 29.16 -13.25 -27.95
C VAL A 411 28.72 -14.64 -27.47
N GLY A 412 27.40 -14.87 -27.41
CA GLY A 412 26.80 -16.09 -26.91
C GLY A 412 26.49 -15.98 -25.42
N VAL A 413 25.25 -16.33 -25.08
CA VAL A 413 24.76 -16.41 -23.70
C VAL A 413 24.37 -17.85 -23.38
N GLU A 414 24.67 -18.29 -22.17
CA GLU A 414 24.21 -19.58 -21.63
C GLU A 414 23.10 -19.29 -20.62
N LEU A 415 21.99 -20.02 -20.71
CA LEU A 415 20.90 -19.87 -19.74
C LEU A 415 21.07 -20.86 -18.60
N THR A 416 21.40 -20.34 -17.43
CA THR A 416 21.51 -21.08 -16.17
C THR A 416 20.53 -20.51 -15.15
N PRO A 417 20.22 -21.24 -14.06
CA PRO A 417 19.47 -20.66 -12.96
C PRO A 417 20.25 -19.48 -12.37
N CYS A 418 19.65 -18.30 -12.27
CA CYS A 418 20.27 -17.08 -11.72
C CYS A 418 19.36 -16.45 -10.67
N HIS A 419 19.96 -15.70 -9.74
CA HIS A 419 19.22 -14.99 -8.69
C HIS A 419 18.69 -13.63 -9.17
N ASN A 420 19.46 -12.93 -10.01
CA ASN A 420 19.22 -11.61 -10.60
C ASN A 420 19.17 -10.42 -9.62
N ASP A 421 19.12 -10.65 -8.31
CA ASP A 421 19.10 -9.57 -7.29
C ASP A 421 20.14 -9.81 -6.17
N LEU A 422 21.35 -9.26 -6.34
CA LEU A 422 22.52 -9.60 -5.50
C LEU A 422 23.05 -8.44 -4.67
N VAL A 423 22.13 -7.70 -4.04
CA VAL A 423 22.46 -6.77 -2.96
C VAL A 423 23.06 -7.50 -1.74
N ALA A 424 23.90 -6.84 -0.95
CA ALA A 424 24.59 -7.48 0.18
C ALA A 424 23.63 -8.09 1.21
N GLU A 425 22.49 -7.44 1.38
CA GLU A 425 21.46 -7.78 2.34
C GLU A 425 20.81 -9.14 2.06
N ASN A 426 20.88 -9.62 0.81
CA ASN A 426 20.41 -10.95 0.42
C ASN A 426 21.40 -12.08 0.80
N PHE A 427 22.59 -11.74 1.30
CA PHE A 427 23.56 -12.70 1.81
C PHE A 427 23.55 -12.72 3.34
N ILE A 428 23.14 -13.85 3.92
CA ILE A 428 23.04 -14.01 5.37
C ILE A 428 24.03 -15.07 5.83
N LYS A 429 25.01 -14.69 6.65
CA LYS A 429 26.01 -15.62 7.20
C LYS A 429 25.58 -16.13 8.57
N ASP A 430 25.42 -17.44 8.73
CA ASP A 430 25.11 -18.03 10.03
C ASP A 430 26.30 -18.03 11.01
N GLU A 431 26.02 -18.40 12.26
CA GLU A 431 27.04 -18.47 13.33
C GLU A 431 28.16 -19.50 13.08
N HIS A 432 27.94 -20.45 12.16
CA HIS A 432 28.93 -21.44 11.74
C HIS A 432 29.73 -20.98 10.51
N GLY A 433 29.39 -19.81 9.96
CA GLY A 433 30.08 -19.18 8.85
C GLY A 433 29.54 -19.55 7.47
N LYS A 434 28.47 -20.34 7.36
CA LYS A 434 27.81 -20.64 6.07
C LYS A 434 27.00 -19.42 5.62
N ILE A 435 27.12 -19.07 4.35
CA ILE A 435 26.32 -18.01 3.73
C ILE A 435 25.09 -18.62 3.04
N TYR A 436 23.93 -18.03 3.30
CA TYR A 436 22.67 -18.26 2.61
C TYR A 436 22.40 -17.09 1.65
N LEU A 437 21.77 -17.41 0.52
CA LEU A 437 21.25 -16.45 -0.45
C LEU A 437 19.72 -16.47 -0.37
N ILE A 438 19.13 -15.34 0.04
CA ILE A 438 17.69 -15.16 0.25
C ILE A 438 17.08 -14.24 -0.80
N ASP A 439 15.75 -14.14 -0.78
CA ASP A 439 14.93 -13.25 -1.60
C ASP A 439 14.94 -13.52 -3.12
N TRP A 440 14.44 -14.70 -3.49
CA TRP A 440 14.44 -15.23 -4.86
C TRP A 440 13.36 -14.65 -5.79
N GLU A 441 12.84 -13.44 -5.51
CA GLU A 441 11.67 -12.89 -6.20
C GLU A 441 11.93 -12.51 -7.67
N TYR A 442 13.18 -12.19 -8.01
CA TYR A 442 13.63 -11.91 -9.39
C TYR A 442 14.34 -13.10 -10.05
N SER A 443 14.43 -14.24 -9.37
CA SER A 443 15.14 -15.40 -9.91
C SER A 443 14.51 -15.93 -11.19
N GLY A 444 15.35 -16.51 -12.04
CA GLY A 444 14.93 -17.08 -13.33
C GLY A 444 16.13 -17.57 -14.12
N MET A 445 15.87 -18.29 -15.22
CA MET A 445 16.94 -18.66 -16.14
C MET A 445 17.50 -17.41 -16.82
N ASN A 446 18.79 -17.14 -16.64
CA ASN A 446 19.48 -16.00 -17.23
C ASN A 446 20.96 -16.36 -17.49
N ASP A 447 21.72 -15.41 -18.02
CA ASP A 447 23.17 -15.50 -18.14
C ASP A 447 23.85 -15.43 -16.75
N PRO A 448 24.78 -16.35 -16.41
CA PRO A 448 25.61 -16.26 -15.20
C PRO A 448 26.25 -14.88 -14.98
N MET A 449 26.66 -14.21 -16.06
CA MET A 449 27.31 -12.90 -16.01
C MET A 449 26.36 -11.80 -15.56
N ALA A 450 25.04 -12.02 -15.64
CA ALA A 450 24.05 -11.10 -15.10
C ALA A 450 24.09 -11.09 -13.56
N ASP A 451 24.25 -12.24 -12.90
CA ASP A 451 24.43 -12.31 -11.45
C ASP A 451 25.74 -11.64 -11.02
N PHE A 452 26.85 -11.91 -11.72
CA PHE A 452 28.10 -11.19 -11.45
C PHE A 452 27.98 -9.68 -11.62
N ALA A 453 27.30 -9.23 -12.68
CA ALA A 453 27.05 -7.81 -12.89
C ALA A 453 26.25 -7.21 -11.73
N ALA A 454 25.18 -7.87 -11.28
CA ALA A 454 24.39 -7.43 -10.14
C ALA A 454 25.24 -7.38 -8.86
N LEU A 455 25.99 -8.44 -8.55
CA LEU A 455 26.86 -8.50 -7.37
C LEU A 455 27.87 -7.35 -7.35
N PHE A 456 28.58 -7.13 -8.45
CA PHE A 456 29.64 -6.13 -8.49
C PHE A 456 29.09 -4.70 -8.46
N LEU A 457 27.96 -4.48 -9.13
CA LEU A 457 27.31 -3.18 -9.23
C LEU A 457 26.70 -2.74 -7.90
N GLU A 458 25.90 -3.58 -7.27
CA GLU A 458 25.20 -3.24 -6.02
C GLU A 458 26.16 -3.04 -4.84
N ASN A 459 27.30 -3.72 -4.88
CA ASN A 459 28.23 -3.77 -3.75
C ASN A 459 29.51 -2.96 -3.97
N ASN A 460 29.63 -2.23 -5.08
CA ASN A 460 30.82 -1.42 -5.43
C ASN A 460 32.13 -2.21 -5.32
N PHE A 461 32.22 -3.36 -5.99
CA PHE A 461 33.43 -4.19 -5.97
C PHE A 461 34.61 -3.48 -6.65
N SER A 462 35.81 -3.59 -6.06
CA SER A 462 37.05 -3.18 -6.73
C SER A 462 37.47 -4.16 -7.82
N GLU A 463 38.27 -3.72 -8.79
CA GLU A 463 38.78 -4.56 -9.88
C GLU A 463 39.57 -5.78 -9.37
N GLU A 464 40.31 -5.64 -8.26
CA GLU A 464 41.00 -6.76 -7.63
C GLU A 464 40.02 -7.80 -7.07
N ASN A 465 38.94 -7.34 -6.45
CA ASN A 465 37.91 -8.21 -5.90
C ASN A 465 37.08 -8.88 -7.00
N ILE A 466 36.75 -8.17 -8.08
CA ILE A 466 36.14 -8.74 -9.29
C ILE A 466 37.00 -9.88 -9.83
N SER A 467 38.28 -9.60 -10.04
CA SER A 467 39.24 -10.60 -10.55
C SER A 467 39.35 -11.81 -9.62
N TYR A 468 39.37 -11.59 -8.30
CA TYR A 468 39.44 -12.66 -7.31
C TYR A 468 38.22 -13.58 -7.34
N VAL A 469 37.00 -13.03 -7.41
CA VAL A 469 35.77 -13.84 -7.46
C VAL A 469 35.69 -14.63 -8.77
N LEU A 470 36.00 -13.99 -9.90
CA LEU A 470 35.97 -14.66 -11.21
C LEU A 470 37.02 -15.78 -11.32
N ASP A 471 38.22 -15.57 -10.77
CA ASP A 471 39.28 -16.59 -10.72
C ASP A 471 38.80 -17.84 -9.97
N ILE A 472 38.15 -17.67 -8.81
CA ILE A 472 37.57 -18.79 -8.07
C ILE A 472 36.45 -19.46 -8.86
N TYR A 473 35.51 -18.68 -9.41
CA TYR A 473 34.37 -19.22 -10.15
C TYR A 473 34.79 -20.06 -11.37
N TYR A 474 35.81 -19.62 -12.10
CA TYR A 474 36.31 -20.29 -13.30
C TYR A 474 37.50 -21.22 -13.05
N ASP A 475 37.88 -21.47 -11.78
CA ASP A 475 39.05 -22.27 -11.42
C ASP A 475 40.33 -21.82 -12.14
N GLY A 476 40.52 -20.49 -12.28
CA GLY A 476 41.65 -19.86 -12.95
C GLY A 476 41.53 -19.73 -14.48
N HIS A 477 40.42 -20.17 -15.07
CA HIS A 477 40.21 -20.16 -16.52
C HIS A 477 39.09 -19.21 -16.96
N VAL A 478 39.23 -17.92 -16.59
CA VAL A 478 38.22 -16.89 -16.90
C VAL A 478 38.01 -16.78 -18.42
N GLU A 479 36.76 -16.88 -18.86
CA GLU A 479 36.42 -16.75 -20.28
C GLU A 479 36.72 -15.35 -20.80
N ALA A 480 37.27 -15.27 -22.01
CA ALA A 480 37.77 -14.02 -22.60
C ALA A 480 36.73 -12.88 -22.65
N ASN A 481 35.45 -13.23 -22.81
CA ASN A 481 34.37 -12.24 -22.95
C ASN A 481 33.60 -11.97 -21.64
N SER A 482 34.00 -12.57 -20.51
CA SER A 482 33.29 -12.42 -19.23
C SER A 482 33.16 -10.96 -18.80
N HIS A 483 34.27 -10.21 -18.82
CA HIS A 483 34.28 -8.81 -18.40
C HIS A 483 33.36 -7.92 -19.25
N GLN A 484 33.30 -8.16 -20.56
CA GLN A 484 32.45 -7.36 -21.45
C GLN A 484 30.97 -7.73 -21.32
N ARG A 485 30.64 -9.01 -21.10
CA ARG A 485 29.28 -9.45 -20.75
C ARG A 485 28.84 -8.83 -19.42
N ILE A 486 29.70 -8.87 -18.40
CA ILE A 486 29.44 -8.25 -17.10
C ILE A 486 29.15 -6.76 -17.28
N LEU A 487 29.98 -6.02 -18.03
CA LEU A 487 29.75 -4.59 -18.29
C LEU A 487 28.42 -4.34 -19.02
N ALA A 488 28.07 -5.16 -20.01
CA ALA A 488 26.78 -5.07 -20.70
C ALA A 488 25.60 -5.29 -19.73
N TYR A 489 25.68 -6.30 -18.86
CA TYR A 489 24.65 -6.53 -17.85
C TYR A 489 24.62 -5.46 -16.76
N GLN A 490 25.75 -4.84 -16.40
CA GLN A 490 25.76 -3.70 -15.47
C GLN A 490 24.95 -2.53 -16.02
N ILE A 491 25.09 -2.24 -17.32
CA ILE A 491 24.27 -1.22 -18.00
C ILE A 491 22.79 -1.59 -17.99
N LEU A 492 22.49 -2.86 -18.30
CA LEU A 492 21.10 -3.34 -18.32
C LEU A 492 20.46 -3.27 -16.92
N TRP A 493 21.18 -3.63 -15.87
CA TRP A 493 20.70 -3.49 -14.49
C TRP A 493 20.54 -2.04 -14.08
N ASP A 494 21.53 -1.19 -14.36
CA ASP A 494 21.44 0.26 -14.12
C ASP A 494 20.19 0.87 -14.75
N PHE A 495 19.97 0.56 -16.03
CA PHE A 495 18.82 1.04 -16.77
C PHE A 495 17.49 0.48 -16.23
N LEU A 496 17.40 -0.83 -15.97
CA LEU A 496 16.18 -1.46 -15.46
C LEU A 496 15.76 -0.89 -14.10
N TRP A 497 16.68 -0.83 -13.13
CA TRP A 497 16.29 -0.34 -11.79
C TRP A 497 16.12 1.18 -11.72
N ALA A 498 16.63 1.95 -12.69
CA ALA A 498 16.24 3.35 -12.85
C ALA A 498 14.73 3.47 -13.14
N ILE A 499 14.22 2.69 -14.11
CA ILE A 499 12.78 2.66 -14.45
C ILE A 499 11.97 2.15 -13.25
N TRP A 500 12.44 1.08 -12.59
CA TRP A 500 11.81 0.56 -11.36
C TRP A 500 11.62 1.66 -10.32
N THR A 501 12.64 2.50 -10.13
CA THR A 501 12.62 3.59 -9.16
C THR A 501 11.54 4.60 -9.51
N TRP A 502 11.45 5.02 -10.78
CA TRP A 502 10.45 6.00 -11.22
C TRP A 502 9.01 5.47 -11.09
N ILE A 503 8.80 4.17 -11.30
CA ILE A 503 7.50 3.54 -11.05
C ILE A 503 7.14 3.64 -9.56
N LYS A 504 8.09 3.33 -8.68
CA LYS A 504 7.86 3.39 -7.23
C LYS A 504 7.62 4.81 -6.73
N GLU A 505 8.38 5.78 -7.22
CA GLU A 505 8.22 7.19 -6.86
C GLU A 505 6.86 7.75 -7.33
N ALA A 506 6.40 7.33 -8.51
CA ALA A 506 5.06 7.66 -9.00
C ALA A 506 3.93 7.10 -8.12
N GLN A 507 4.21 6.02 -7.39
CA GLN A 507 3.27 5.38 -6.46
C GLN A 507 3.39 5.90 -5.01
N GLY A 508 4.28 6.86 -4.76
CA GLY A 508 4.39 7.57 -3.48
C GLY A 508 5.60 7.22 -2.62
N ASP A 509 6.52 6.37 -3.09
CA ASP A 509 7.83 6.21 -2.45
C ASP A 509 8.77 7.40 -2.77
N ASP A 510 9.87 7.55 -2.03
CA ASP A 510 10.91 8.55 -2.29
C ASP A 510 12.29 7.89 -2.18
N PHE A 511 12.99 7.78 -3.30
CA PHE A 511 14.34 7.22 -3.38
C PHE A 511 15.39 8.29 -3.68
N GLY A 512 15.03 9.57 -3.61
CA GLY A 512 15.93 10.71 -3.82
C GLY A 512 16.60 10.68 -5.20
N THR A 513 17.93 10.54 -5.23
CA THR A 513 18.70 10.53 -6.49
C THR A 513 18.92 9.14 -7.07
N TYR A 514 18.50 8.07 -6.38
CA TYR A 514 18.87 6.69 -6.71
C TYR A 514 18.57 6.31 -8.17
N GLY A 515 17.36 6.60 -8.66
CA GLY A 515 16.98 6.28 -10.04
C GLY A 515 17.81 7.03 -11.08
N MET A 516 18.05 8.32 -10.85
CA MET A 516 18.87 9.16 -11.72
C MET A 516 20.35 8.80 -11.69
N ASP A 517 20.90 8.45 -10.52
CA ASP A 517 22.29 8.04 -10.36
C ASP A 517 22.56 6.74 -11.13
N ARG A 518 21.62 5.78 -11.09
CA ARG A 518 21.71 4.53 -11.86
C ARG A 518 21.59 4.80 -13.36
N TYR A 519 20.62 5.62 -13.77
CA TYR A 519 20.47 6.01 -15.18
C TYR A 519 21.74 6.69 -15.74
N GLN A 520 22.33 7.61 -14.99
CA GLN A 520 23.57 8.29 -15.38
C GLN A 520 24.76 7.33 -15.48
N ARG A 521 24.87 6.38 -14.55
CA ARG A 521 25.90 5.35 -14.59
C ARG A 521 25.75 4.38 -15.77
N ALA A 522 24.52 4.05 -16.18
CA ALA A 522 24.28 3.31 -17.43
C ALA A 522 24.82 4.09 -18.65
N ILE A 523 24.58 5.40 -18.72
CA ILE A 523 25.09 6.26 -19.80
C ILE A 523 26.62 6.28 -19.82
N GLU A 524 27.26 6.42 -18.66
CA GLU A 524 28.72 6.40 -18.53
C GLU A 524 29.31 5.06 -18.97
N ASN A 525 28.70 3.95 -18.56
CA ASN A 525 29.16 2.62 -18.94
C ASN A 525 28.93 2.29 -20.43
N LEU A 526 27.87 2.81 -21.06
CA LEU A 526 27.66 2.71 -22.52
C LEU A 526 28.82 3.34 -23.30
N GLN A 527 29.45 4.40 -22.78
CA GLN A 527 30.61 5.02 -23.42
C GLN A 527 31.86 4.12 -23.35
N ARG A 528 31.94 3.21 -22.38
CA ARG A 528 33.07 2.28 -22.20
C ARG A 528 33.01 1.06 -23.11
N LEU A 529 31.84 0.75 -23.68
CA LEU A 529 31.65 -0.36 -24.64
C LEU A 529 31.99 0.02 -26.09
N ASN A 530 32.10 1.32 -26.40
CA ASN A 530 32.38 1.84 -27.74
C ASN A 530 33.86 1.90 -28.11
#